data_AF-A0A1W2ETH8-F1
#
_entry.id   AF-A0A1W2ETH8-F1
#
_cell.length_a   1.000
_cell.length_b   1.000
_cell.length_c   1.000
_cell.angle_alpha   90.00
_cell.angle_beta   90.00
_cell.angle_gamma   90.00
#
_symmetry.space_group_name_H-M   'P 1'
#
loop_
_entity.id
_entity.type
_entity.pdbx_description
1 polymer ?
#
loop_
_entity_poly.entity_id
_entity_poly.type
_entity_poly.pdbx_seq_one_letter_code
_entity_poly.pdbx_strand_id
1 'polypeptide(L)'
;MADALSRLQRNRIHRALSRPNLLMGADRELVLITGLAAVILIFVVLTIYSALFGLAMWIVIVGALRMMAKSDPLMRQVYVRHISYQPHYKPTTSPWRKY
;
A
#
# COMPACT_ATOMS: atom_id res chain seq x y z
N MET A 1 51.70 -15.68 -8.01
CA MET A 1 50.59 -16.34 -8.72
C MET A 1 49.30 -15.90 -8.04
N ALA A 2 48.52 -15.03 -8.67
CA ALA A 2 47.28 -14.50 -8.10
C ALA A 2 46.11 -15.31 -8.71
N ASP A 3 45.52 -16.17 -7.89
CA ASP A 3 44.44 -17.07 -8.30
C ASP A 3 43.14 -16.31 -8.57
N ALA A 4 42.55 -16.70 -9.69
CA ALA A 4 41.13 -16.64 -10.02
C ALA A 4 40.38 -15.36 -9.64
N LEU A 5 40.33 -14.41 -10.59
CA LEU A 5 39.26 -13.42 -10.68
C LEU A 5 37.91 -14.13 -10.49
N SER A 6 37.32 -13.98 -9.30
CA SER A 6 35.99 -14.49 -8.98
C SER A 6 35.03 -13.92 -10.02
N ARG A 7 34.59 -14.76 -10.96
CA ARG A 7 33.60 -14.38 -11.97
C ARG A 7 32.32 -14.01 -11.24
N LEU A 8 32.12 -12.71 -11.03
CA LEU A 8 30.89 -12.13 -10.48
C LEU A 8 29.72 -12.66 -11.30
N GLN A 9 28.97 -13.63 -10.74
CA GLN A 9 27.82 -14.22 -11.39
C GLN A 9 26.69 -13.18 -11.41
N ARG A 10 26.44 -12.59 -12.59
CA ARG A 10 25.34 -11.63 -12.76
C ARG A 10 24.03 -12.38 -12.94
N ASN A 11 23.22 -12.44 -11.89
CA ASN A 11 21.84 -12.89 -12.00
C ASN A 11 20.93 -11.77 -12.51
N ARG A 12 20.08 -12.09 -13.48
CA ARG A 12 19.10 -11.16 -14.04
C ARG A 12 17.95 -11.02 -13.04
N ILE A 13 17.90 -9.90 -12.32
CA ILE A 13 16.79 -9.61 -11.42
C ILE A 13 15.57 -9.30 -12.27
N HIS A 14 14.55 -10.16 -12.19
CA HIS A 14 13.31 -9.99 -12.93
C HIS A 14 12.50 -8.83 -12.32
N ARG A 15 12.37 -7.75 -13.09
CA ARG A 15 11.67 -6.51 -12.70
C ARG A 15 10.20 -6.74 -12.27
N ALA A 16 9.60 -7.86 -12.67
CA ALA A 16 8.25 -8.26 -12.28
C ALA A 16 8.07 -8.44 -10.77
N LEU A 17 9.12 -8.87 -10.03
CA LEU A 17 9.02 -9.05 -8.58
C LEU A 17 9.18 -7.75 -7.77
N SER A 18 9.75 -6.71 -8.40
CA SER A 18 10.06 -5.44 -7.73
C SER A 18 8.97 -4.38 -7.88
N ARG A 19 8.03 -4.56 -8.81
CA ARG A 19 6.99 -3.57 -9.08
C ARG A 19 5.79 -3.80 -8.15
N PRO A 20 5.34 -2.77 -7.41
CA PRO A 20 4.10 -2.86 -6.66
C PRO A 20 2.94 -3.15 -7.61
N ASN A 21 2.16 -4.18 -7.29
CA ASN A 21 1.01 -4.60 -8.09
C ASN A 21 -0.19 -3.69 -7.81
N LEU A 22 -0.24 -2.56 -8.53
CA LEU A 22 -1.32 -1.58 -8.47
C LEU A 22 -2.50 -2.06 -9.31
N LEU A 23 -3.71 -2.05 -8.74
CA LEU A 23 -4.95 -2.39 -9.44
C LEU A 23 -5.69 -1.11 -9.81
N MET A 24 -6.01 -0.94 -11.10
CA MET A 24 -6.62 0.29 -11.64
C MET A 24 -5.83 1.58 -11.33
N GLY A 25 -4.51 1.46 -11.12
CA GLY A 25 -3.65 2.61 -10.77
C GLY A 25 -3.79 3.07 -9.32
N ALA A 26 -4.38 2.26 -8.44
CA ALA A 26 -4.46 2.46 -7.01
C ALA A 26 -4.09 1.16 -6.25
N ASP A 27 -3.96 1.25 -4.93
CA ASP A 27 -3.73 0.08 -4.09
C ASP A 27 -4.91 -0.89 -4.15
N ARG A 28 -4.65 -2.13 -4.61
CA ARG A 28 -5.63 -3.20 -4.77
C ARG A 28 -6.53 -3.35 -3.54
N GLU A 29 -5.91 -3.48 -2.37
CA GLU A 29 -6.60 -3.78 -1.13
C GLU A 29 -7.58 -2.66 -0.75
N LEU A 30 -7.19 -1.41 -0.92
CA LEU A 30 -8.03 -0.26 -0.59
C LEU A 30 -9.22 -0.13 -1.53
N VAL A 31 -9.01 -0.35 -2.84
CA VAL A 31 -10.11 -0.34 -3.83
C VAL A 31 -11.10 -1.47 -3.55
N LEU A 32 -10.61 -2.67 -3.21
CA LEU A 32 -11.48 -3.81 -2.90
C LEU A 32 -12.29 -3.59 -1.60
N ILE A 33 -11.65 -3.10 -0.53
CA ILE A 33 -12.33 -2.82 0.75
C ILE A 33 -13.38 -1.73 0.58
N THR A 34 -13.05 -0.64 -0.12
CA THR A 34 -13.98 0.48 -0.33
C THR A 34 -15.13 0.11 -1.27
N GLY A 35 -14.87 -0.71 -2.29
CA GLY A 35 -15.91 -1.29 -3.14
C GLY A 35 -16.85 -2.21 -2.35
N LEU A 36 -16.29 -3.09 -1.51
CA LEU A 36 -17.09 -3.96 -0.64
C LEU A 36 -17.96 -3.14 0.32
N ALA A 37 -17.39 -2.12 0.97
CA ALA A 37 -18.12 -1.23 1.87
C ALA A 37 -19.25 -0.48 1.15
N ALA A 38 -19.01 0.00 -0.07
CA ALA A 38 -20.03 0.65 -0.89
C ALA A 38 -21.18 -0.32 -1.24
N VAL A 39 -20.86 -1.56 -1.62
CA VAL A 39 -21.86 -2.59 -1.90
C VAL A 39 -22.68 -2.89 -0.64
N ILE A 40 -22.04 -3.08 0.51
CA ILE A 40 -22.72 -3.31 1.80
C ILE A 40 -23.66 -2.14 2.11
N LEU A 41 -23.22 -0.89 1.95
CA LEU A 41 -24.05 0.30 2.19
C LEU A 41 -25.32 0.29 1.34
N ILE A 42 -25.22 -0.08 0.07
CA ILE A 42 -26.36 -0.16 -0.85
C ILE A 42 -27.34 -1.26 -0.40
N PHE A 43 -26.83 -2.44 -0.03
CA PHE A 43 -27.64 -3.57 0.40
C PHE A 43 -28.27 -3.41 1.78
N VAL A 44 -27.67 -2.64 2.69
CA VAL A 44 -28.24 -2.40 4.02
C VAL A 44 -29.46 -1.50 3.94
N VAL A 45 -29.45 -0.50 3.06
CA VAL A 45 -30.52 0.51 3.01
C VAL A 45 -31.59 0.19 1.96
N LEU A 46 -31.25 -0.53 0.88
CA LEU A 46 -32.18 -0.97 -0.18
C LEU A 46 -33.01 0.16 -0.83
N THR A 47 -32.53 1.41 -0.81
CA THR A 47 -33.17 2.54 -1.50
C THR A 47 -32.39 2.98 -2.73
N ILE A 48 -33.09 3.54 -3.72
CA ILE A 48 -32.49 4.10 -4.95
C ILE A 48 -31.51 5.23 -4.60
N TYR A 49 -31.82 6.04 -3.59
CA TYR A 49 -30.94 7.10 -3.11
C TYR A 49 -29.60 6.54 -2.58
N SER A 50 -29.65 5.42 -1.85
CA SER A 50 -28.44 4.75 -1.36
C SER A 50 -27.60 4.16 -2.48
N ALA A 51 -28.23 3.64 -3.53
CA ALA A 51 -27.51 3.17 -4.71
C ALA A 51 -26.74 4.30 -5.42
N LEU A 52 -27.41 5.43 -5.66
CA LEU A 52 -26.78 6.62 -6.24
C LEU A 52 -25.66 7.17 -5.35
N PHE A 53 -25.94 7.31 -4.04
CA PHE A 53 -24.98 7.83 -3.08
C PHE A 53 -23.78 6.89 -2.92
N GLY A 54 -24.00 5.59 -2.79
CA GLY A 54 -22.95 4.59 -2.68
C GLY A 54 -22.03 4.57 -3.90
N LEU A 55 -22.60 4.64 -5.11
CA LEU A 55 -21.83 4.70 -6.34
C LEU A 55 -21.02 6.00 -6.45
N ALA A 56 -21.65 7.15 -6.19
CA ALA A 56 -20.98 8.44 -6.23
C ALA A 56 -19.83 8.52 -5.21
N MET A 57 -20.09 8.10 -3.96
CA MET A 57 -19.10 8.04 -2.90
C MET A 57 -17.94 7.10 -3.29
N TRP A 58 -18.23 5.93 -3.86
CA TRP A 58 -17.21 4.99 -4.28
C TRP A 58 -16.31 5.55 -5.39
N ILE A 59 -16.88 6.20 -6.41
CA ILE A 59 -16.11 6.83 -7.49
C ILE A 59 -15.18 7.91 -6.92
N VAL A 60 -15.66 8.75 -6.00
CA VAL A 60 -14.85 9.79 -5.35
C VAL A 60 -13.69 9.18 -4.58
N ILE A 61 -13.95 8.13 -3.79
CA ILE A 61 -12.92 7.42 -3.01
C ILE A 61 -11.87 6.79 -3.93
N VAL A 62 -12.30 6.08 -4.98
CA VAL A 62 -11.37 5.48 -5.95
C VAL A 62 -10.56 6.54 -6.69
N GLY A 63 -11.18 7.68 -7.03
CA GLY A 63 -10.50 8.82 -7.64
C GLY A 63 -9.39 9.39 -6.73
N ALA A 64 -9.69 9.57 -5.44
CA ALA A 64 -8.71 10.02 -4.45
C ALA A 64 -7.56 9.01 -4.28
N LEU A 65 -7.88 7.71 -4.17
CA LEU A 65 -6.87 6.64 -4.07
C LEU A 65 -5.98 6.56 -5.31
N ARG A 66 -6.53 6.80 -6.50
CA ARG A 66 -5.77 6.88 -7.75
C ARG A 66 -4.84 8.09 -7.78
N MET A 67 -5.27 9.25 -7.28
CA MET A 67 -4.40 10.43 -7.16
C MET A 67 -3.26 10.17 -6.18
N MET A 68 -3.54 9.53 -5.04
CA MET A 68 -2.53 9.15 -4.05
C MET A 68 -1.48 8.19 -4.64
N ALA A 69 -1.93 7.13 -5.31
CA ALA A 69 -1.03 6.16 -5.93
C ALA A 69 -0.22 6.71 -7.11
N LYS A 70 -0.72 7.76 -7.78
CA LYS A 70 0.05 8.50 -8.79
C LYS A 70 1.21 9.28 -8.18
N SER A 71 1.04 9.82 -6.98
CA SER A 71 2.06 10.58 -6.27
C SER A 71 3.13 9.67 -5.65
N ASP A 72 2.70 8.65 -4.89
CA ASP A 72 3.61 7.64 -4.34
C ASP A 72 2.88 6.29 -4.13
N PRO A 73 3.26 5.24 -4.86
CA PRO A 73 2.65 3.91 -4.73
C PRO A 73 3.01 3.18 -3.43
N LEU A 74 3.99 3.66 -2.66
CA LEU A 74 4.37 3.09 -1.35
C LEU A 74 3.86 3.90 -0.16
N MET A 75 3.11 4.98 -0.41
CA MET A 75 2.65 5.92 0.60
C MET A 75 1.85 5.24 1.72
N ARG A 76 1.05 4.20 1.41
CA ARG A 76 0.37 3.38 2.42
C ARG A 76 1.34 2.73 3.40
N GLN A 77 2.41 2.11 2.90
CA GLN A 77 3.36 1.39 3.74
C GLN A 77 4.12 2.35 4.65
N VAL A 78 4.48 3.53 4.12
CA VAL A 78 5.11 4.60 4.89
C VAL A 78 4.15 5.14 5.96
N TYR A 79 2.88 5.35 5.62
CA TYR A 79 1.87 5.83 6.55
C TYR A 79 1.59 4.84 7.70
N VAL A 80 1.45 3.55 7.39
CA VAL A 80 1.29 2.50 8.42
C VAL A 80 2.51 2.45 9.33
N ARG A 81 3.72 2.56 8.78
CA ARG A 81 4.95 2.66 9.58
C ARG A 81 4.97 3.92 10.44
N HIS A 82 4.59 5.07 9.90
CA HIS A 82 4.48 6.31 10.67
C HIS A 82 3.54 6.15 11.86
N ILE A 83 2.34 5.58 11.68
CA ILE A 83 1.40 5.35 12.79
C ILE A 83 1.98 4.35 13.81
N SER A 84 2.64 3.30 13.33
CA SER A 84 3.21 2.28 14.20
C SER A 84 4.42 2.77 14.99
N TYR A 85 5.09 3.83 14.53
CA TYR A 85 6.31 4.33 15.14
C TYR A 85 6.04 5.33 16.26
N GLN A 86 6.82 5.23 17.34
CA GLN A 86 6.76 6.20 18.42
C GLN A 86 7.33 7.55 17.98
N PRO A 87 6.81 8.67 18.52
CA PRO A 87 7.32 10.01 18.22
C PRO A 87 8.79 10.19 18.59
N HIS A 88 9.26 9.45 19.59
CA HIS A 88 10.63 9.50 20.07
C HIS A 88 11.11 8.10 20.44
N TYR A 89 12.11 7.62 19.69
CA TYR A 89 12.88 6.45 20.08
C TYR A 89 14.09 6.91 20.88
N LYS A 90 14.25 6.35 22.08
CA LYS A 90 15.48 6.55 22.86
C LYS A 90 16.66 6.03 22.05
N PRO A 91 17.83 6.71 22.06
CA PRO A 91 19.04 6.26 21.39
C PRO A 91 19.67 5.10 22.18
N THR A 92 18.98 3.96 22.24
CA THR A 92 19.50 2.75 22.86
C THR A 92 20.19 1.94 21.78
N THR A 93 21.51 1.81 21.87
CA THR A 93 22.36 1.24 20.81
C THR A 93 22.30 -0.28 20.70
N SER A 94 21.52 -0.99 21.53
CA SER A 94 21.31 -2.44 21.36
C SER A 94 19.97 -2.94 21.91
N PRO A 95 19.39 -3.99 21.29
CA PRO A 95 18.20 -4.67 21.82
C PRO A 95 18.45 -5.42 23.15
N TRP A 96 19.71 -5.59 23.56
CA TRP A 96 20.12 -6.47 24.65
C TRP A 96 20.52 -5.74 25.93
N ARG A 97 20.46 -4.40 25.93
CA ARG A 97 20.83 -3.62 27.11
C ARG A 97 19.68 -3.63 28.12
N LYS A 98 19.75 -4.54 29.09
CA LYS A 98 18.97 -4.41 30.33
C LYS A 98 19.70 -3.36 31.19
N TYR A 99 19.02 -2.21 31.34
CA TYR A 99 19.40 -1.03 32.13
C TYR A 99 20.43 -0.09 31.50
#